data_AF-A0A9P4MEH9-F1
#
_entry.id   AF-A0A9P4MEH9-F1
#
_cell.length_a   1.000
_cell.length_b   1.000
_cell.length_c   1.000
_cell.angle_alpha   90.00
_cell.angle_beta   90.00
_cell.angle_gamma   90.00
#
_symmetry.space_group_name_H-M   'P 1'
#
loop_
_entity.id
_entity.type
_entity.pdbx_description
1 polymer ?
#
loop_
_entity_poly.entity_id
_entity_poly.type
_entity_poly.pdbx_seq_one_letter_code
_entity_poly.pdbx_strand_id
1 'polypeptide(L)'
;GGSSGVDSDFPDGQLDCSDFPDEYGAQAISYLGLGGWTGVQCPGDSGPGGFNNIETVKNGGCQEGCYCSYACPAGYQKMQWPTLQGLTGQSVGGVQCKNGKLHLTSDSSKSLCGPGTTAVKVQIQNNLPKNCAVCRTDYPGTESMTIPLNTQPGSTDPLTCPSEDSYYQWKGAHTSAQYYVNNMGVSVEDGCTWSTPGSNQGNFAPVNLGVGYQDGTAWLAILANKPTNPDALLNFNIELKGDNMNGKCKYSNGQYCSGDNYGNCNSDGCTVAVTGGTATYVFSTS
;
A
#
# COMPACT_ATOMS: atom_id res chain seq x y z
N GLY A 1 -6.64 5.86 -15.75
CA GLY A 1 -7.51 7.04 -15.62
C GLY A 1 -7.60 7.39 -14.15
N GLY A 2 -7.50 8.66 -13.79
CA GLY A 2 -7.69 9.08 -12.39
C GLY A 2 -9.16 8.93 -11.99
N SER A 3 -9.41 8.27 -10.87
CA SER A 3 -10.75 8.17 -10.26
C SER A 3 -11.28 9.56 -9.92
N SER A 4 -12.53 9.85 -10.31
CA SER A 4 -13.25 11.05 -9.89
C SER A 4 -13.87 10.85 -8.50
N GLY A 5 -14.28 11.94 -7.85
CA GLY A 5 -15.10 11.86 -6.62
C GLY A 5 -14.40 11.28 -5.39
N VAL A 6 -13.08 11.44 -5.27
CA VAL A 6 -12.32 10.96 -4.09
C VAL A 6 -12.84 11.56 -2.77
N ASP A 7 -13.38 12.77 -2.81
CA ASP A 7 -13.98 13.47 -1.67
C ASP A 7 -15.52 13.32 -1.61
N SER A 8 -16.11 12.47 -2.45
CA SER A 8 -17.56 12.25 -2.48
C SER A 8 -17.98 11.23 -1.41
N ASP A 9 -19.16 11.45 -0.85
CA ASP A 9 -19.82 10.45 0.01
C ASP A 9 -20.19 9.23 -0.85
N PHE A 10 -19.88 8.04 -0.34
CA PHE A 10 -20.27 6.79 -0.98
C PHE A 10 -21.78 6.56 -0.81
N PRO A 11 -22.49 6.18 -1.87
CA PRO A 11 -23.93 5.94 -1.83
C PRO A 11 -24.24 4.55 -1.24
N ASP A 12 -24.09 4.44 0.08
CA ASP A 12 -24.25 3.18 0.82
C ASP A 12 -25.56 2.45 0.47
N GLY A 13 -25.43 1.18 0.06
CA GLY A 13 -26.55 0.32 -0.29
C GLY A 13 -27.25 0.63 -1.63
N GLN A 14 -26.70 1.51 -2.47
CA GLN A 14 -27.32 1.89 -3.75
C GLN A 14 -26.71 1.19 -4.96
N LEU A 15 -25.37 1.07 -5.00
CA LEU A 15 -24.65 0.43 -6.11
C LEU A 15 -24.79 -1.09 -6.06
N ASP A 16 -24.94 -1.72 -7.22
CA ASP A 16 -24.96 -3.17 -7.32
C ASP A 16 -23.56 -3.74 -7.05
N CYS A 17 -23.48 -4.95 -6.50
CA CYS A 17 -22.17 -5.59 -6.28
C CYS A 17 -21.38 -5.86 -7.55
N SER A 18 -22.04 -5.87 -8.71
CA SER A 18 -21.39 -5.97 -10.02
C SER A 18 -20.71 -4.67 -10.45
N ASP A 19 -21.09 -3.54 -9.85
CA ASP A 19 -20.55 -2.23 -10.19
C ASP A 19 -19.24 -2.00 -9.45
N PHE A 20 -18.29 -1.36 -10.11
CA PHE A 20 -17.07 -0.89 -9.48
C PHE A 20 -17.22 0.60 -9.16
N PRO A 21 -16.92 1.07 -7.93
CA PRO A 21 -17.26 2.43 -7.49
C PRO A 21 -16.19 3.47 -7.87
N ASP A 22 -15.79 3.53 -9.14
CA ASP A 22 -14.77 4.46 -9.63
C ASP A 22 -15.19 5.94 -9.60
N GLU A 23 -16.49 6.21 -9.66
CA GLU A 23 -17.05 7.55 -9.47
C GLU A 23 -16.86 8.11 -8.04
N TYR A 24 -16.47 7.26 -7.08
CA TYR A 24 -16.33 7.58 -5.64
C TYR A 24 -14.88 7.42 -5.15
N GLY A 25 -13.91 7.64 -6.04
CA GLY A 25 -12.49 7.64 -5.71
C GLY A 25 -11.79 6.29 -5.81
N ALA A 26 -12.50 5.17 -5.95
CA ALA A 26 -11.84 3.87 -6.11
C ALA A 26 -11.13 3.78 -7.47
N GLN A 27 -9.95 3.17 -7.51
CA GLN A 27 -9.21 2.94 -8.75
C GLN A 27 -9.28 1.48 -9.18
N ALA A 28 -9.81 1.25 -10.37
CA ALA A 28 -9.96 -0.10 -10.90
C ALA A 28 -8.61 -0.71 -11.28
N ILE A 29 -8.30 -1.87 -10.72
CA ILE A 29 -7.11 -2.66 -11.01
C ILE A 29 -7.53 -3.87 -11.87
N SER A 30 -7.71 -3.64 -13.17
CA SER A 30 -8.32 -4.62 -14.09
C SER A 30 -7.47 -5.86 -14.34
N TYR A 31 -6.14 -5.75 -14.30
CA TYR A 31 -5.22 -6.85 -14.62
C TYR A 31 -5.23 -7.99 -13.60
N LEU A 32 -5.82 -7.79 -12.41
CA LEU A 32 -5.99 -8.85 -11.41
C LEU A 32 -7.13 -9.81 -11.75
N GLY A 33 -7.97 -9.48 -12.74
CA GLY A 33 -9.11 -10.33 -13.12
C GLY A 33 -10.23 -10.38 -12.07
N LEU A 34 -10.26 -9.41 -11.16
CA LEU A 34 -11.22 -9.29 -10.06
C LEU A 34 -12.21 -8.14 -10.28
N GLY A 35 -12.57 -7.80 -11.52
CA GLY A 35 -13.60 -6.78 -11.79
C GLY A 35 -13.21 -5.38 -11.30
N GLY A 36 -11.91 -5.08 -11.24
CA GLY A 36 -11.37 -3.82 -10.76
C GLY A 36 -10.96 -3.83 -9.28
N TRP A 37 -11.42 -4.79 -8.49
CA TRP A 37 -11.07 -4.92 -7.07
C TRP A 37 -9.62 -5.38 -6.88
N THR A 38 -8.97 -4.93 -5.80
CA THR A 38 -7.58 -5.30 -5.43
C THR A 38 -7.50 -6.63 -4.69
N GLY A 39 -8.64 -7.10 -4.20
CA GLY A 39 -8.80 -8.33 -3.45
C GLY A 39 -10.26 -8.53 -3.06
N VAL A 40 -10.73 -9.77 -3.06
CA VAL A 40 -12.09 -10.12 -2.61
C VAL A 40 -11.99 -11.26 -1.61
N GLN A 41 -12.39 -11.00 -0.37
CA GLN A 41 -12.32 -11.91 0.76
C GLN A 41 -13.72 -12.32 1.20
N CYS A 42 -14.02 -13.62 1.17
CA CYS A 42 -15.31 -14.20 1.51
C CYS A 42 -15.18 -15.01 2.80
N PRO A 43 -15.58 -14.47 3.96
CA PRO A 43 -15.61 -15.25 5.20
C PRO A 43 -16.56 -16.44 5.08
N GLY A 44 -16.08 -17.64 5.40
CA GLY A 44 -16.92 -18.83 5.43
C GLY A 44 -17.88 -18.85 6.63
N ASP A 45 -17.40 -18.40 7.80
CA ASP A 45 -18.21 -18.22 9.00
C ASP A 45 -17.73 -16.99 9.80
N SER A 46 -18.63 -16.38 10.57
CA SER A 46 -18.32 -15.30 11.52
C SER A 46 -18.73 -15.69 12.93
N GLY A 47 -17.82 -15.54 13.90
CA GLY A 47 -18.11 -15.70 15.33
C GLY A 47 -17.86 -14.42 16.13
N PRO A 48 -18.15 -14.41 17.44
CA PRO A 48 -17.99 -13.22 18.29
C PRO A 48 -16.59 -12.61 18.29
N GLY A 49 -15.56 -13.39 17.95
CA GLY A 49 -14.16 -12.95 17.96
C GLY A 49 -13.55 -12.64 16.60
N GLY A 50 -14.21 -12.98 15.49
CA GLY A 50 -13.60 -12.81 14.17
C GLY A 50 -14.24 -13.62 13.04
N PHE A 51 -13.75 -13.38 11.83
CA PHE A 51 -14.00 -14.20 10.66
C PHE A 51 -13.13 -15.46 10.67
N ASN A 52 -13.68 -16.58 10.20
CA ASN A 52 -12.97 -17.83 9.99
C ASN A 52 -13.13 -18.29 8.54
N ASN A 53 -12.25 -19.20 8.09
CA ASN A 53 -12.31 -19.80 6.75
C ASN A 53 -12.46 -18.74 5.65
N ILE A 54 -11.68 -17.66 5.72
CA ILE A 54 -11.73 -16.57 4.74
C ILE A 54 -11.15 -17.09 3.42
N GLU A 55 -12.00 -17.23 2.41
CA GLU A 55 -11.59 -17.52 1.05
C GLU A 55 -11.18 -16.23 0.34
N THR A 56 -10.03 -16.23 -0.34
CA THR A 56 -9.66 -15.16 -1.26
C THR A 56 -10.01 -15.58 -2.68
N VAL A 57 -10.93 -14.84 -3.31
CA VAL A 57 -11.39 -15.11 -4.68
C VAL A 57 -10.25 -14.86 -5.67
N LYS A 58 -10.11 -15.74 -6.66
CA LYS A 58 -9.00 -15.70 -7.64
C LYS A 58 -9.35 -15.02 -8.96
N ASN A 59 -10.63 -14.95 -9.31
CA ASN A 59 -11.14 -14.30 -10.52
C ASN A 59 -12.61 -13.92 -10.35
N GLY A 60 -13.10 -13.02 -11.19
CA GLY A 60 -14.49 -12.57 -11.18
C GLY A 60 -14.60 -11.14 -10.67
N GLY A 61 -15.38 -10.92 -9.61
CA GLY A 61 -15.62 -9.60 -9.04
C GLY A 61 -16.11 -9.71 -7.60
N CYS A 62 -16.72 -8.65 -7.08
CA CYS A 62 -17.31 -8.66 -5.75
C CYS A 62 -18.51 -9.63 -5.69
N GLN A 63 -18.57 -10.44 -4.64
CA GLN A 63 -19.57 -11.52 -4.47
C GLN A 63 -20.36 -11.33 -3.19
N GLU A 64 -21.61 -11.80 -3.17
CA GLU A 64 -22.49 -11.73 -2.00
C GLU A 64 -21.83 -12.27 -0.73
N GLY A 65 -21.91 -11.49 0.35
CA GLY A 65 -21.29 -11.79 1.65
C GLY A 65 -19.80 -11.42 1.75
N CYS A 66 -19.13 -11.15 0.62
CA CYS A 66 -17.69 -10.90 0.59
C CYS A 66 -17.33 -9.42 0.82
N TYR A 67 -16.11 -9.21 1.28
CA TYR A 67 -15.45 -7.93 1.45
C TYR A 67 -14.55 -7.66 0.24
N CYS A 68 -14.80 -6.53 -0.42
CA CYS A 68 -14.27 -6.19 -1.73
C CYS A 68 -13.38 -4.97 -1.61
N SER A 69 -12.09 -5.26 -1.69
CA SER A 69 -10.99 -4.34 -1.47
C SER A 69 -10.68 -3.55 -2.74
N TYR A 70 -10.30 -2.30 -2.60
CA TYR A 70 -10.07 -1.37 -3.71
C TYR A 70 -8.82 -0.52 -3.50
N ALA A 71 -8.27 -0.03 -4.61
CA ALA A 71 -7.20 0.96 -4.60
C ALA A 71 -7.76 2.37 -4.50
N CYS A 72 -6.96 3.27 -3.93
CA CYS A 72 -7.21 4.71 -3.90
C CYS A 72 -6.09 5.43 -4.66
N PRO A 73 -6.29 6.69 -5.08
CA PRO A 73 -5.25 7.49 -5.71
C PRO A 73 -3.97 7.58 -4.90
N ALA A 74 -2.86 7.88 -5.58
CA ALA A 74 -1.58 8.18 -4.95
C ALA A 74 -1.77 9.24 -3.84
N GLY A 75 -1.19 9.00 -2.65
CA GLY A 75 -1.39 9.83 -1.46
C GLY A 75 -2.63 9.46 -0.62
N TYR A 76 -3.58 8.69 -1.15
CA TYR A 76 -4.79 8.24 -0.45
C TYR A 76 -4.72 6.75 -0.06
N GLN A 77 -5.47 6.42 0.99
CA GLN A 77 -5.66 5.08 1.51
C GLN A 77 -7.15 4.76 1.64
N LYS A 78 -7.42 3.45 1.66
CA LYS A 78 -8.75 2.90 1.89
C LYS A 78 -9.27 3.34 3.25
N MET A 79 -10.54 3.67 3.37
CA MET A 79 -11.18 4.06 4.63
C MET A 79 -12.21 3.04 5.14
N GLN A 80 -12.43 1.96 4.39
CA GLN A 80 -13.43 0.95 4.71
C GLN A 80 -12.78 -0.38 5.06
N TRP A 81 -13.03 -0.82 6.29
CA TRP A 81 -12.77 -2.17 6.78
C TRP A 81 -13.73 -2.48 7.92
N PRO A 82 -14.17 -3.74 8.08
CA PRO A 82 -15.01 -4.14 9.20
C PRO A 82 -14.26 -4.09 10.54
N THR A 83 -14.97 -3.82 11.63
CA THR A 83 -14.43 -4.00 13.00
C THR A 83 -14.03 -5.46 13.25
N LEU A 84 -14.81 -6.41 12.73
CA LEU A 84 -14.49 -7.83 12.79
C LEU A 84 -13.33 -8.13 11.82
N GLN A 85 -12.30 -8.84 12.29
CA GLN A 85 -11.12 -9.21 11.49
C GLN A 85 -10.92 -10.75 11.55
N GLY A 86 -9.94 -11.28 10.83
CA GLY A 86 -9.66 -12.71 10.81
C GLY A 86 -9.18 -13.25 12.17
N LEU A 87 -9.74 -14.37 12.62
CA LEU A 87 -9.42 -14.98 13.91
C LEU A 87 -7.94 -15.38 14.05
N THR A 88 -7.30 -15.79 12.95
CA THR A 88 -5.88 -16.18 12.98
C THR A 88 -4.95 -15.03 12.63
N GLY A 89 -5.49 -13.80 12.56
CA GLY A 89 -4.73 -12.58 12.33
C GLY A 89 -4.70 -12.11 10.88
N GLN A 90 -5.54 -12.66 10.00
CA GLN A 90 -5.74 -12.06 8.68
C GLN A 90 -6.44 -10.71 8.83
N SER A 91 -6.01 -9.73 8.06
CA SER A 91 -6.79 -8.52 7.86
C SER A 91 -7.95 -8.76 6.89
N VAL A 92 -9.01 -7.97 7.02
CA VAL A 92 -10.16 -7.92 6.12
C VAL A 92 -10.48 -6.46 5.89
N GLY A 93 -10.69 -6.06 4.63
CA GLY A 93 -10.94 -4.68 4.27
C GLY A 93 -11.72 -4.55 2.97
N GLY A 94 -12.21 -3.34 2.71
CA GLY A 94 -13.08 -3.04 1.58
C GLY A 94 -14.53 -2.83 1.98
N VAL A 95 -15.37 -2.54 0.99
CA VAL A 95 -16.83 -2.52 1.14
C VAL A 95 -17.36 -3.96 1.17
N GLN A 96 -18.56 -4.20 1.71
CA GLN A 96 -19.19 -5.51 1.70
C GLN A 96 -20.29 -5.57 0.65
N CYS A 97 -20.34 -6.65 -0.14
CA CYS A 97 -21.54 -6.97 -0.90
C CYS A 97 -22.57 -7.64 0.02
N LYS A 98 -23.73 -7.01 0.18
CA LYS A 98 -24.82 -7.50 1.02
C LYS A 98 -26.16 -7.19 0.38
N ASN A 99 -27.01 -8.20 0.24
CA ASN A 99 -28.30 -8.12 -0.46
C ASN A 99 -28.16 -7.59 -1.89
N GLY A 100 -27.09 -7.99 -2.60
CA GLY A 100 -26.80 -7.53 -3.96
C GLY A 100 -26.30 -6.09 -4.06
N LYS A 101 -26.09 -5.39 -2.93
CA LYS A 101 -25.64 -4.00 -2.89
C LYS A 101 -24.31 -3.83 -2.17
N LEU A 102 -23.53 -2.83 -2.58
CA LEU A 102 -22.29 -2.46 -1.90
C LEU A 102 -22.58 -1.62 -0.65
N HIS A 103 -21.99 -2.01 0.47
CA HIS A 103 -22.12 -1.34 1.76
C HIS A 103 -20.76 -0.98 2.36
N LEU A 104 -20.68 0.19 2.99
CA LEU A 104 -19.60 0.60 3.87
C LEU A 104 -19.48 -0.39 5.04
N THR A 105 -18.26 -0.58 5.51
CA THR A 105 -17.96 -1.53 6.59
C THR A 105 -17.39 -0.85 7.82
N SER A 106 -17.12 0.45 7.72
CA SER A 106 -16.63 1.29 8.80
C SER A 106 -17.48 2.55 8.90
N ASP A 107 -17.81 2.94 10.13
CA ASP A 107 -18.46 4.23 10.41
C ASP A 107 -17.44 5.39 10.47
N SER A 108 -16.14 5.10 10.33
CA SER A 108 -15.07 6.10 10.45
C SER A 108 -15.03 7.12 9.30
N SER A 109 -15.64 6.79 8.15
CA SER A 109 -15.69 7.65 6.97
C SER A 109 -16.88 7.29 6.09
N LYS A 110 -17.48 8.31 5.46
CA LYS A 110 -18.48 8.12 4.39
C LYS A 110 -17.83 7.99 3.00
N SER A 111 -16.58 8.41 2.86
CA SER A 111 -15.81 8.27 1.62
C SER A 111 -15.07 6.95 1.60
N LEU A 112 -14.81 6.43 0.40
CA LEU A 112 -14.02 5.22 0.20
C LEU A 112 -12.53 5.47 0.43
N CYS A 113 -12.04 6.62 -0.02
CA CYS A 113 -10.64 7.00 0.06
C CYS A 113 -10.45 8.20 0.99
N GLY A 114 -9.34 8.22 1.72
CA GLY A 114 -8.94 9.32 2.58
C GLY A 114 -7.44 9.55 2.53
N PRO A 115 -6.96 10.77 2.78
CA PRO A 115 -5.52 11.02 2.84
C PRO A 115 -4.89 10.33 4.07
N GLY A 116 -3.58 10.15 4.02
CA GLY A 116 -2.79 9.90 5.23
C GLY A 116 -2.69 11.16 6.09
N THR A 117 -1.74 11.17 7.03
CA THR A 117 -1.39 12.40 7.75
C THR A 117 -0.98 13.50 6.77
N THR A 118 -1.37 14.74 7.08
CA THR A 118 -0.92 15.94 6.36
C THR A 118 0.25 16.64 7.07
N ALA A 119 0.68 16.14 8.23
CA ALA A 119 1.77 16.72 9.01
C ALA A 119 3.14 16.59 8.31
N VAL A 120 3.33 15.49 7.56
CA VAL A 120 4.52 15.25 6.74
C VAL A 120 4.07 14.78 5.36
N LYS A 121 4.56 15.46 4.31
CA LYS A 121 4.36 15.00 2.93
C LYS A 121 5.43 13.97 2.60
N VAL A 122 5.02 12.78 2.16
CA VAL A 122 5.92 11.72 1.70
C VAL A 122 5.71 11.51 0.21
N GLN A 123 6.78 11.41 -0.56
CA GLN A 123 6.70 11.27 -2.02
C GLN A 123 7.88 10.47 -2.58
N ILE A 124 7.73 9.98 -3.81
CA ILE A 124 8.81 9.41 -4.62
C ILE A 124 9.14 10.39 -5.72
N GLN A 125 10.44 10.65 -5.94
CA GLN A 125 10.92 11.34 -7.13
C GLN A 125 11.67 10.33 -8.00
N ASN A 126 11.15 10.06 -9.20
CA ASN A 126 11.74 9.10 -10.11
C ASN A 126 12.68 9.81 -11.11
N ASN A 127 14.00 9.80 -10.86
CA ASN A 127 14.99 10.30 -11.81
C ASN A 127 15.58 9.20 -12.71
N LEU A 128 14.92 8.04 -12.81
CA LEU A 128 15.33 6.93 -13.66
C LEU A 128 14.90 7.18 -15.12
N PRO A 129 15.57 6.56 -16.10
CA PRO A 129 15.18 6.66 -17.50
C PRO A 129 13.94 5.83 -17.85
N LYS A 130 13.42 5.01 -16.92
CA LYS A 130 12.27 4.13 -17.10
C LYS A 130 11.29 4.26 -15.93
N ASN A 131 10.09 3.73 -16.12
CA ASN A 131 9.12 3.64 -15.04
C ASN A 131 9.63 2.74 -13.91
N CYS A 132 9.07 2.92 -12.71
CA CYS A 132 9.24 1.99 -11.61
C CYS A 132 7.88 1.69 -10.97
N ALA A 133 7.47 0.42 -10.99
CA ALA A 133 6.29 -0.06 -10.29
C ALA A 133 6.58 -0.15 -8.79
N VAL A 134 5.87 0.67 -8.01
CA VAL A 134 5.93 0.69 -6.55
C VAL A 134 4.57 0.27 -6.02
N CYS A 135 4.52 -0.85 -5.30
CA CYS A 135 3.25 -1.52 -5.01
C CYS A 135 3.01 -1.53 -3.50
N ARG A 136 1.98 -0.80 -3.04
CA ARG A 136 1.61 -0.82 -1.62
C ARG A 136 0.86 -2.11 -1.31
N THR A 137 1.08 -2.63 -0.10
CA THR A 137 0.23 -3.69 0.45
C THR A 137 -1.23 -3.25 0.51
N ASP A 138 -2.13 -4.14 0.10
CA ASP A 138 -3.57 -4.02 0.23
C ASP A 138 -3.97 -4.28 1.68
N TYR A 139 -3.83 -3.23 2.49
CA TYR A 139 -3.95 -3.30 3.93
C TYR A 139 -4.80 -2.15 4.48
N PRO A 140 -5.82 -2.42 5.32
CA PRO A 140 -6.36 -3.75 5.62
C PRO A 140 -7.02 -4.41 4.40
N GLY A 141 -6.93 -5.73 4.28
CA GLY A 141 -7.44 -6.46 3.11
C GLY A 141 -6.70 -7.78 2.89
N THR A 142 -6.35 -8.06 1.64
CA THR A 142 -5.72 -9.34 1.29
C THR A 142 -4.24 -9.44 1.67
N GLU A 143 -3.63 -8.36 2.13
CA GLU A 143 -2.18 -8.26 2.38
C GLU A 143 -1.32 -8.48 1.12
N SER A 144 -1.95 -8.42 -0.06
CA SER A 144 -1.31 -8.53 -1.36
C SER A 144 -0.69 -7.20 -1.78
N MET A 145 0.39 -7.21 -2.54
CA MET A 145 1.07 -5.99 -3.02
C MET A 145 0.40 -5.47 -4.29
N THR A 146 -0.89 -5.20 -4.20
CA THR A 146 -1.77 -4.98 -5.36
C THR A 146 -2.24 -3.55 -5.53
N ILE A 147 -1.81 -2.62 -4.67
CA ILE A 147 -2.13 -1.20 -4.83
C ILE A 147 -0.99 -0.53 -5.63
N PRO A 148 -1.18 -0.21 -6.93
CA PRO A 148 -0.07 0.20 -7.77
C PRO A 148 0.19 1.70 -7.68
N LEU A 149 1.48 2.06 -7.73
CA LEU A 149 1.97 3.38 -8.05
C LEU A 149 3.01 3.26 -9.18
N ASN A 150 2.67 3.73 -10.37
CA ASN A 150 3.56 3.67 -11.53
C ASN A 150 4.34 4.98 -11.70
N THR A 151 5.49 5.10 -11.04
CA THR A 151 6.29 6.31 -11.13
C THR A 151 6.94 6.41 -12.51
N GLN A 152 6.77 7.52 -13.21
CA GLN A 152 7.29 7.74 -14.57
C GLN A 152 8.63 8.48 -14.53
N PRO A 153 9.45 8.41 -15.60
CA PRO A 153 10.66 9.22 -15.69
C PRO A 153 10.39 10.71 -15.43
N GLY A 154 11.10 11.28 -14.45
CA GLY A 154 10.98 12.69 -14.04
C GLY A 154 9.74 13.02 -13.20
N SER A 155 8.89 12.05 -12.84
CA SER A 155 7.72 12.31 -12.02
C SER A 155 8.05 12.45 -10.53
N THR A 156 7.17 13.17 -9.84
CA THR A 156 7.09 13.18 -8.38
C THR A 156 5.71 12.74 -7.98
N ASP A 157 5.61 11.61 -7.27
CA ASP A 157 4.35 10.96 -6.95
C ASP A 157 4.18 10.85 -5.43
N PRO A 158 3.02 11.25 -4.87
CA PRO A 158 2.79 11.20 -3.44
C PRO A 158 2.63 9.77 -2.93
N LEU A 159 3.18 9.49 -1.75
CA LEU A 159 2.89 8.30 -0.96
C LEU A 159 1.91 8.65 0.15
N THR A 160 1.04 7.72 0.49
CA THR A 160 0.26 7.84 1.72
C THR A 160 1.16 7.58 2.93
N CYS A 161 1.05 8.43 3.94
CA CYS A 161 1.66 8.26 5.25
C CYS A 161 0.54 8.00 6.28
N PRO A 162 0.22 6.74 6.60
CA PRO A 162 -0.85 6.44 7.55
C PRO A 162 -0.52 7.00 8.94
N SER A 163 -1.52 7.60 9.60
CA SER A 163 -1.43 7.96 11.01
C SER A 163 -1.73 6.72 11.85
N GLU A 164 -0.70 6.19 12.49
CA GLU A 164 -0.74 4.97 13.30
C GLU A 164 -1.69 5.07 14.50
N ASP A 165 -1.99 6.30 14.94
CA ASP A 165 -2.87 6.58 16.09
C ASP A 165 -4.37 6.52 15.74
N SER A 166 -4.73 6.69 14.46
CA SER A 166 -6.13 6.90 14.04
C SER A 166 -6.57 6.07 12.85
N TYR A 167 -5.65 5.37 12.19
CA TYR A 167 -5.94 4.44 11.11
C TYR A 167 -6.20 3.03 11.64
N TYR A 168 -6.27 2.04 10.73
CA TYR A 168 -6.41 0.63 11.06
C TYR A 168 -5.33 0.17 12.07
N GLN A 169 -5.73 -0.66 13.04
CA GLN A 169 -4.82 -1.30 14.00
C GLN A 169 -4.96 -2.81 13.92
N TRP A 170 -3.84 -3.51 13.81
CA TRP A 170 -3.80 -4.96 13.73
C TRP A 170 -3.58 -5.56 15.10
N LYS A 171 -4.61 -6.21 15.67
CA LYS A 171 -4.54 -6.78 17.04
C LYS A 171 -4.05 -5.77 18.09
N GLY A 172 -4.43 -4.49 17.92
CA GLY A 172 -4.01 -3.40 18.79
C GLY A 172 -2.58 -2.89 18.53
N ALA A 173 -1.90 -3.39 17.50
CA ALA A 173 -0.62 -2.86 17.04
C ALA A 173 -0.84 -1.82 15.93
N HIS A 174 0.03 -0.80 15.95
CA HIS A 174 0.11 0.22 14.93
C HIS A 174 0.50 -0.37 13.56
N THR A 175 0.04 0.28 12.49
CA THR A 175 0.26 -0.20 11.13
C THR A 175 0.82 0.91 10.25
N SER A 176 1.94 0.62 9.59
CA SER A 176 2.56 1.47 8.59
C SER A 176 2.24 1.00 7.18
N ALA A 177 2.35 1.89 6.20
CA ALA A 177 2.31 1.51 4.79
C ALA A 177 3.64 0.88 4.38
N GLN A 178 3.56 -0.26 3.69
CA GLN A 178 4.70 -0.94 3.11
C GLN A 178 4.58 -0.90 1.58
N TYR A 179 5.62 -0.40 0.92
CA TYR A 179 5.67 -0.26 -0.54
C TYR A 179 6.79 -1.13 -1.12
N TYR A 180 6.42 -2.06 -1.99
CA TYR A 180 7.34 -2.97 -2.65
C TYR A 180 7.87 -2.31 -3.91
N VAL A 181 9.18 -2.07 -3.95
CA VAL A 181 9.85 -1.38 -5.04
C VAL A 181 10.39 -2.42 -6.02
N ASN A 182 9.83 -2.46 -7.22
CA ASN A 182 10.29 -3.36 -8.27
C ASN A 182 11.48 -2.76 -9.03
N ASN A 183 12.20 -3.59 -9.78
CA ASN A 183 13.26 -3.11 -10.69
C ASN A 183 12.72 -2.12 -11.73
N MET A 184 13.55 -1.17 -12.17
CA MET A 184 13.13 -0.20 -13.18
C MET A 184 12.75 -0.91 -14.49
N GLY A 185 11.67 -0.47 -15.12
CA GLY A 185 11.12 -1.07 -16.34
C GLY A 185 10.16 -2.25 -16.11
N VAL A 186 9.95 -2.69 -14.87
CA VAL A 186 8.86 -3.64 -14.54
C VAL A 186 7.53 -2.90 -14.63
N SER A 187 6.54 -3.50 -15.29
CA SER A 187 5.19 -2.96 -15.42
C SER A 187 4.42 -3.05 -14.08
N VAL A 188 3.31 -2.32 -13.93
CA VAL A 188 2.48 -2.48 -12.72
C VAL A 188 1.74 -3.81 -12.70
N GLU A 189 1.40 -4.33 -13.88
CA GLU A 189 0.75 -5.63 -14.06
C GLU A 189 1.65 -6.77 -13.57
N ASP A 190 2.95 -6.69 -13.87
CA ASP A 190 3.95 -7.68 -13.46
C ASP A 190 4.45 -7.45 -12.02
N GLY A 191 4.54 -6.18 -11.61
CA GLY A 191 5.15 -5.78 -10.35
C GLY A 191 4.20 -5.69 -9.17
N CYS A 192 2.90 -5.46 -9.39
CA CYS A 192 1.90 -5.26 -8.33
C CYS A 192 0.92 -6.43 -8.27
N THR A 193 1.48 -7.63 -8.04
CA THR A 193 0.78 -8.91 -7.98
C THR A 193 1.49 -9.88 -7.03
N TRP A 194 0.86 -11.01 -6.72
CA TRP A 194 1.56 -12.16 -6.17
C TRP A 194 2.36 -12.84 -7.27
N SER A 195 3.68 -12.73 -7.19
CA SER A 195 4.60 -13.26 -8.19
C SER A 195 5.15 -14.62 -7.76
N THR A 196 6.01 -15.20 -8.58
CA THR A 196 6.70 -16.46 -8.30
C THR A 196 8.05 -16.23 -7.61
N PRO A 197 8.51 -17.14 -6.73
CA PRO A 197 9.85 -17.08 -6.14
C PRO A 197 10.94 -16.92 -7.21
N GLY A 198 11.94 -16.08 -6.95
CA GLY A 198 13.05 -15.82 -7.86
C GLY A 198 12.77 -14.82 -9.00
N SER A 199 11.53 -14.33 -9.12
CA SER A 199 11.18 -13.31 -10.13
C SER A 199 11.69 -11.90 -9.81
N ASN A 200 12.03 -11.62 -8.55
CA ASN A 200 12.43 -10.30 -8.06
C ASN A 200 11.41 -9.18 -8.34
N GLN A 201 10.12 -9.53 -8.34
CA GLN A 201 9.01 -8.60 -8.53
C GLN A 201 7.80 -9.01 -7.66
N GLY A 202 6.80 -8.15 -7.51
CA GLY A 202 5.63 -8.44 -6.70
C GLY A 202 5.97 -8.57 -5.22
N ASN A 203 5.43 -9.59 -4.58
CA ASN A 203 5.80 -9.97 -3.21
C ASN A 203 7.28 -10.33 -3.03
N PHE A 204 7.98 -10.63 -4.12
CA PHE A 204 9.42 -10.88 -4.14
C PHE A 204 10.22 -9.66 -4.58
N ALA A 205 9.64 -8.45 -4.58
CA ALA A 205 10.40 -7.24 -4.90
C ALA A 205 11.63 -7.09 -3.97
N PRO A 206 12.77 -6.55 -4.46
CA PRO A 206 14.01 -6.48 -3.69
C PRO A 206 13.94 -5.64 -2.40
N VAL A 207 13.20 -4.53 -2.45
CA VAL A 207 13.21 -3.49 -1.41
C VAL A 207 11.79 -3.12 -1.00
N ASN A 208 11.60 -2.88 0.29
CA ASN A 208 10.40 -2.29 0.87
C ASN A 208 10.67 -0.87 1.37
N LEU A 209 9.76 0.06 1.08
CA LEU A 209 9.71 1.36 1.75
C LEU A 209 8.67 1.27 2.88
N GLY A 210 9.10 1.54 4.11
CA GLY A 210 8.21 1.66 5.25
C GLY A 210 7.84 3.13 5.47
N VAL A 211 6.55 3.43 5.60
CA VAL A 211 6.04 4.80 5.81
C VAL A 211 4.95 4.77 6.88
N GLY A 212 5.19 5.40 8.02
CA GLY A 212 4.20 5.54 9.10
C GLY A 212 4.36 6.86 9.84
N TYR A 213 3.30 7.32 10.50
CA TYR A 213 3.31 8.52 11.32
C TYR A 213 2.71 8.25 12.68
N GLN A 214 3.44 8.60 13.74
CA GLN A 214 3.03 8.43 15.12
C GLN A 214 3.59 9.57 15.97
N ASP A 215 2.80 10.08 16.92
CA ASP A 215 3.27 11.02 17.96
C ASP A 215 4.07 12.22 17.42
N GLY A 216 3.62 12.83 16.32
CA GLY A 216 4.28 14.00 15.74
C GLY A 216 5.43 13.69 14.78
N THR A 217 5.75 12.42 14.54
CA THR A 217 6.92 12.00 13.77
C THR A 217 6.54 10.98 12.69
N ALA A 218 6.98 11.23 11.45
CA ALA A 218 6.97 10.21 10.41
C ALA A 218 8.24 9.36 10.48
N TRP A 219 8.08 8.03 10.47
CA TRP A 219 9.15 7.05 10.40
C TRP A 219 9.22 6.50 8.99
N LEU A 220 10.33 6.79 8.30
CA LEU A 220 10.54 6.43 6.91
C LEU A 220 11.71 5.47 6.79
N ALA A 221 11.51 4.32 6.15
CA ALA A 221 12.51 3.28 6.04
C ALA A 221 12.76 2.87 4.58
N ILE A 222 13.98 2.38 4.34
CA ILE A 222 14.35 1.58 3.16
C ILE A 222 14.85 0.25 3.70
N LEU A 223 14.16 -0.83 3.38
CA LEU A 223 14.35 -2.15 4.00
C LEU A 223 14.58 -3.22 2.94
N ALA A 224 15.43 -4.19 3.25
CA ALA A 224 15.50 -5.43 2.49
C ALA A 224 14.21 -6.23 2.68
N ASN A 225 13.72 -6.87 1.63
CA ASN A 225 12.55 -7.75 1.71
C ASN A 225 12.93 -9.10 2.34
N LYS A 226 13.23 -9.11 3.64
CA LYS A 226 13.61 -10.31 4.40
C LYS A 226 12.45 -10.80 5.27
N PRO A 227 12.28 -12.12 5.42
CA PRO A 227 13.07 -13.21 4.84
C PRO A 227 12.63 -13.65 3.42
N THR A 228 11.65 -12.96 2.82
CA THR A 228 10.97 -13.39 1.59
C THR A 228 11.89 -13.48 0.37
N ASN A 229 12.79 -12.50 0.19
CA ASN A 229 13.73 -12.47 -0.93
C ASN A 229 15.07 -11.79 -0.53
N PRO A 230 15.91 -12.45 0.29
CA PRO A 230 17.03 -11.83 0.97
C PRO A 230 18.18 -11.41 0.04
N ASP A 231 18.29 -12.02 -1.13
CA ASP A 231 19.42 -11.84 -2.07
C ASP A 231 19.07 -10.95 -3.26
N ALA A 232 17.81 -10.51 -3.38
CA ALA A 232 17.38 -9.70 -4.50
C ALA A 232 17.83 -8.25 -4.36
N LEU A 233 18.26 -7.68 -5.48
CA LEU A 233 18.78 -6.32 -5.56
C LEU A 233 17.97 -5.50 -6.58
N LEU A 234 17.76 -4.23 -6.24
CA LEU A 234 17.35 -3.23 -7.25
C LEU A 234 18.52 -2.90 -8.18
N ASN A 235 18.19 -2.62 -9.44
CA ASN A 235 19.09 -2.14 -10.48
C ASN A 235 19.25 -0.61 -10.51
N PHE A 236 18.91 0.06 -9.40
CA PHE A 236 19.03 1.50 -9.20
C PHE A 236 19.20 1.83 -7.71
N ASN A 237 19.51 3.09 -7.39
CA ASN A 237 19.72 3.57 -6.02
C ASN A 237 18.48 4.30 -5.47
N ILE A 238 18.31 4.27 -4.15
CA ILE A 238 17.29 5.05 -3.44
C ILE A 238 17.97 5.89 -2.37
N GLU A 239 17.63 7.17 -2.28
CA GLU A 239 18.09 8.06 -1.19
C GLU A 239 16.90 8.79 -0.58
N LEU A 240 16.79 8.75 0.76
CA LEU A 240 15.83 9.58 1.48
C LEU A 240 16.38 10.99 1.65
N LYS A 241 15.59 11.99 1.24
CA LYS A 241 15.89 13.42 1.38
C LYS A 241 14.70 14.16 1.96
N GLY A 242 14.94 15.16 2.77
CA GLY A 242 13.89 16.03 3.27
C GLY A 242 14.43 17.03 4.27
N ASP A 243 13.67 18.10 4.47
CA ASP A 243 13.92 19.04 5.56
C ASP A 243 13.38 18.43 6.88
N ASN A 244 13.96 18.81 8.01
CA ASN A 244 13.57 18.32 9.34
C ASN A 244 13.65 16.78 9.50
N MET A 245 14.57 16.16 8.78
CA MET A 245 14.87 14.74 8.87
C MET A 245 16.03 14.51 9.87
N ASN A 246 15.82 13.63 10.84
CA ASN A 246 16.85 13.14 11.72
C ASN A 246 17.38 11.80 11.19
N GLY A 247 18.66 11.81 10.83
CA GLY A 247 19.34 10.68 10.19
C GLY A 247 19.39 10.79 8.67
N LYS A 248 20.12 9.85 8.07
CA LYS A 248 20.23 9.69 6.63
C LYS A 248 20.05 8.21 6.28
N CYS A 249 19.47 7.94 5.13
CA CYS A 249 19.24 6.57 4.68
C CYS A 249 19.31 6.49 3.16
N LYS A 250 20.17 5.59 2.66
CA LYS A 250 20.27 5.28 1.23
C LYS A 250 20.42 3.80 1.00
N TYR A 251 19.89 3.33 -0.13
CA TYR A 251 20.16 2.02 -0.69
C TYR A 251 21.02 2.17 -1.95
N SER A 252 22.06 1.35 -2.07
CA SER A 252 22.83 1.18 -3.29
C SER A 252 23.46 -0.21 -3.34
N ASN A 253 23.18 -0.96 -4.41
CA ASN A 253 23.78 -2.26 -4.69
C ASN A 253 23.79 -3.23 -3.48
N GLY A 254 22.62 -3.42 -2.85
CA GLY A 254 22.46 -4.32 -1.70
C GLY A 254 22.94 -3.78 -0.35
N GLN A 255 23.43 -2.54 -0.31
CA GLN A 255 23.86 -1.88 0.93
C GLN A 255 22.87 -0.79 1.34
N TYR A 256 22.46 -0.84 2.61
CA TYR A 256 21.61 0.15 3.26
C TYR A 256 22.48 0.96 4.20
N CYS A 257 22.75 2.21 3.86
CA CYS A 257 23.73 3.04 4.54
C CYS A 257 23.08 4.22 5.26
N SER A 258 23.57 4.49 6.47
CA SER A 258 23.13 5.58 7.34
C SER A 258 24.32 6.34 7.95
N GLY A 259 24.02 7.31 8.82
CA GLY A 259 25.01 8.21 9.42
C GLY A 259 25.33 9.42 8.53
N ASP A 260 25.96 10.44 9.11
CA ASP A 260 26.12 11.76 8.49
C ASP A 260 26.81 11.72 7.12
N ASN A 261 27.72 10.77 6.92
CA ASN A 261 28.45 10.57 5.66
C ASN A 261 28.08 9.26 4.95
N TYR A 262 26.97 8.62 5.33
CA TYR A 262 26.58 7.28 4.85
C TYR A 262 27.63 6.19 5.09
N GLY A 263 28.40 6.28 6.18
CA GLY A 263 29.46 5.34 6.50
C GLY A 263 28.99 4.06 7.20
N ASN A 264 27.78 4.07 7.77
CA ASN A 264 27.24 2.93 8.50
C ASN A 264 26.35 2.09 7.57
N CYS A 265 26.94 1.11 6.88
CA CYS A 265 26.22 0.26 5.93
C CYS A 265 25.92 -1.13 6.51
N ASN A 266 24.76 -1.68 6.15
CA ASN A 266 24.32 -3.02 6.49
C ASN A 266 23.51 -3.63 5.34
N SER A 267 23.03 -4.88 5.51
CA SER A 267 22.25 -5.62 4.52
C SER A 267 20.74 -5.70 4.80
N ASP A 268 20.26 -4.99 5.82
CA ASP A 268 18.90 -5.15 6.37
C ASP A 268 18.02 -3.93 6.10
N GLY A 269 18.54 -2.72 6.32
CA GLY A 269 17.78 -1.50 6.13
C GLY A 269 18.31 -0.29 6.88
N CYS A 270 17.64 0.84 6.68
CA CYS A 270 17.81 2.04 7.49
C CYS A 270 16.48 2.78 7.63
N THR A 271 16.35 3.54 8.72
CA THR A 271 15.16 4.32 9.05
C THR A 271 15.57 5.73 9.47
N VAL A 272 14.75 6.72 9.13
CA VAL A 272 14.89 8.12 9.53
C VAL A 272 13.58 8.61 10.17
N ALA A 273 13.70 9.59 11.05
CA ALA A 273 12.56 10.31 11.62
C ALA A 273 12.38 11.65 10.89
N VAL A 274 11.14 12.04 10.59
CA VAL A 274 10.81 13.32 9.94
C VAL A 274 9.70 14.00 10.74
N THR A 275 9.94 15.22 11.20
CA THR A 275 8.99 15.93 12.09
C THR A 275 8.14 16.98 11.38
N GLY A 276 8.36 17.21 10.09
CA GLY A 276 7.56 18.15 9.29
C GLY A 276 8.13 18.40 7.90
N GLY A 277 7.32 19.02 7.03
CA GLY A 277 7.73 19.37 5.67
C GLY A 277 7.56 18.22 4.69
N THR A 278 8.48 18.11 3.72
CA THR A 278 8.44 17.09 2.67
C THR A 278 9.65 16.17 2.77
N ALA A 279 9.39 14.86 2.81
CA ALA A 279 10.38 13.82 2.65
C ALA A 279 10.17 13.09 1.31
N THR A 280 11.26 12.84 0.61
CA THR A 280 11.29 12.30 -0.75
C THR A 280 12.22 11.11 -0.81
N TYR A 281 11.70 9.98 -1.28
CA TYR A 281 12.52 8.88 -1.78
C TYR A 281 12.96 9.22 -3.20
N VAL A 282 14.25 9.50 -3.38
CA VAL A 282 14.83 9.84 -4.69
C VAL A 282 15.37 8.57 -5.34
N PHE A 283 14.77 8.17 -6.45
CA PHE A 283 15.27 7.07 -7.28
C PHE A 283 16.27 7.63 -8.30
N SER A 284 17.44 7.01 -8.40
CA SER A 284 18.50 7.45 -9.32
C SER A 284 19.28 6.26 -9.86
N THR A 285 19.86 6.41 -11.05
CA THR A 285 20.70 5.36 -11.64
C THR A 285 21.89 5.04 -10.72
N SER A 286 22.31 3.77 -10.76
CA SER A 286 23.49 3.30 -10.03
C SER A 286 24.78 4.02 -10.42
#